data_AF-A0A5S9P172-F1
#
_entry.id   AF-A0A5S9P172-F1
#
_cell.length_a   1.000
_cell.length_b   1.000
_cell.length_c   1.000
_cell.angle_alpha   90.00
_cell.angle_beta   90.00
_cell.angle_gamma   90.00
#
_symmetry.space_group_name_H-M   'P 1'
#
loop_
_entity.id
_entity.type
_entity.pdbx_description
1 polymer ?
#
loop_
_entity_poly.entity_id
_entity_poly.type
_entity_poly.pdbx_seq_one_letter_code
_entity_poly.pdbx_strand_id
1 'polypeptide(L)'
;MTLPALRASGIVFDPERPDWTRKALAPLVSKYCRLPGAGRDIHEDPRLTAEGWSLDDASSLRPLALERIKDLPDSATLWRISEHFETIWRGEPAENITRIVLSKMLDAIPNARPASPDAYVDAAVDVLAAIEEQPPYRGFAPPVVAAAARQALRTLKFCPSIAELHDLCVDVRAAYRAAALDVETLANLRSDAELVLLELGEGPSDGMDDTIPDLGASPSNCEAVSPQSDQGSHGYGKKDARHE
;
A
#
# COMPACT_ATOMS: atom_id res chain seq x y z
N MET A 1 10.37 7.37 0.11
CA MET A 1 9.76 8.03 -1.06
C MET A 1 8.33 8.36 -0.72
N THR A 2 8.01 9.62 -0.43
CA THR A 2 6.62 10.09 -0.36
C THR A 2 6.13 10.28 -1.78
N LEU A 3 5.18 9.47 -2.24
CA LEU A 3 4.45 9.81 -3.46
C LEU A 3 3.83 11.19 -3.22
N PRO A 4 4.08 12.20 -4.07
CA PRO A 4 3.34 13.46 -3.97
C PRO A 4 1.86 13.10 -4.03
N ALA A 5 1.06 13.65 -3.12
CA ALA A 5 -0.35 13.35 -3.04
C ALA A 5 -0.96 13.47 -4.44
N LEU A 6 -1.39 12.34 -5.00
CA LEU A 6 -1.87 12.30 -6.38
C LEU A 6 -3.16 13.11 -6.41
N ARG A 7 -3.13 14.24 -7.12
CA ARG A 7 -4.32 15.04 -7.43
C ARG A 7 -4.77 14.65 -8.82
N ALA A 8 -5.63 13.65 -8.89
CA ALA A 8 -6.37 13.34 -10.10
C ALA A 8 -7.85 13.67 -9.84
N SER A 9 -8.46 14.47 -10.72
CA SER A 9 -9.88 14.84 -10.61
C SER A 9 -10.29 15.51 -9.29
N GLY A 10 -9.36 16.17 -8.60
CA GLY A 10 -9.60 16.82 -7.29
C GLY A 10 -9.58 15.87 -6.08
N ILE A 11 -9.37 14.57 -6.30
CA ILE A 11 -9.21 13.57 -5.23
C ILE A 11 -7.75 13.59 -4.80
N VAL A 12 -7.52 13.69 -3.50
CA VAL A 12 -6.18 13.65 -2.91
C VAL A 12 -5.98 12.26 -2.33
N PHE A 13 -5.11 11.49 -2.95
CA PHE A 13 -4.68 10.20 -2.42
C PHE A 13 -3.55 10.43 -1.41
N ASP A 14 -3.82 10.14 -0.14
CA ASP A 14 -2.83 10.18 0.92
C ASP A 14 -2.59 8.74 1.42
N PRO A 15 -1.49 8.10 1.02
CA PRO A 15 -1.19 6.74 1.46
C PRO A 15 -0.87 6.66 2.95
N GLU A 16 -0.61 7.78 3.61
CA GLU A 16 -0.45 7.83 5.05
C GLU A 16 -1.78 7.91 5.81
N ARG A 17 -2.90 8.07 5.10
CA ARG A 17 -4.25 8.20 5.65
C ARG A 17 -5.24 7.35 4.85
N PRO A 18 -5.19 6.01 4.99
CA PRO A 18 -6.08 5.10 4.26
C PRO A 18 -7.57 5.43 4.46
N ASP A 19 -7.98 5.83 5.67
CA ASP A 19 -9.35 6.25 5.96
C ASP A 19 -9.79 7.49 5.17
N TRP A 20 -8.87 8.43 4.95
CA TRP A 20 -9.18 9.66 4.21
C TRP A 20 -9.30 9.37 2.73
N THR A 21 -8.39 8.55 2.19
CA THR A 21 -8.49 8.03 0.83
C THR A 21 -9.82 7.30 0.64
N ARG A 22 -10.19 6.39 1.56
CA ARG A 22 -11.47 5.67 1.50
C ARG A 22 -12.68 6.61 1.55
N LYS A 23 -12.68 7.62 2.41
CA LYS A 23 -13.74 8.65 2.46
C LYS A 23 -13.85 9.44 1.16
N ALA A 24 -12.72 9.71 0.50
CA ALA A 24 -12.69 10.39 -0.79
C ALA A 24 -13.19 9.50 -1.93
N LEU A 25 -12.92 8.19 -1.86
CA LEU A 25 -13.36 7.20 -2.85
C LEU A 25 -14.81 6.75 -2.68
N ALA A 26 -15.33 6.72 -1.45
CA ALA A 26 -16.65 6.19 -1.14
C ALA A 26 -17.80 6.79 -1.97
N PRO A 27 -17.84 8.10 -2.29
CA PRO A 27 -18.85 8.67 -3.18
C PRO A 27 -18.77 8.10 -4.61
N LEU A 28 -17.55 7.90 -5.14
CA LEU A 28 -17.35 7.34 -6.48
C LEU A 28 -17.72 5.87 -6.52
N VAL A 29 -17.22 5.07 -5.56
CA VAL A 29 -17.57 3.66 -5.43
C VAL A 29 -19.09 3.51 -5.28
N SER A 30 -19.71 4.30 -4.40
CA SER A 30 -21.17 4.27 -4.24
C SER A 30 -21.94 4.74 -5.48
N LYS A 31 -21.42 5.72 -6.23
CA LYS A 31 -22.05 6.23 -7.46
C LYS A 31 -22.04 5.16 -8.54
N TYR A 32 -20.88 4.55 -8.78
CA TYR A 32 -20.70 3.65 -9.91
C TYR A 32 -21.09 2.21 -9.58
N CYS A 33 -20.78 1.66 -8.41
CA CYS A 33 -21.12 0.28 -8.05
C CYS A 33 -22.63 0.04 -7.86
N ARG A 34 -23.45 1.10 -7.77
CA ARG A 34 -24.92 0.99 -7.71
C ARG A 34 -25.58 1.02 -9.09
N LEU A 35 -24.83 1.27 -10.16
CA LEU A 35 -25.36 1.28 -11.52
C LEU A 35 -25.51 -0.16 -12.05
N PRO A 36 -26.53 -0.44 -12.88
CA PRO A 36 -26.67 -1.74 -13.53
C PRO A 36 -25.37 -2.11 -14.27
N GLY A 37 -24.84 -3.30 -14.00
CA GLY A 37 -23.59 -3.79 -14.60
C GLY A 37 -22.32 -3.54 -13.78
N ALA A 38 -22.34 -2.70 -12.75
CA ALA A 38 -21.13 -2.30 -12.00
C ALA A 38 -20.62 -3.30 -10.95
N GLY A 39 -20.85 -4.58 -11.18
CA GLY A 39 -20.42 -5.67 -10.31
C GLY A 39 -20.54 -7.05 -10.97
N ARG A 40 -20.79 -7.09 -12.28
CA ARG A 40 -20.43 -8.26 -13.06
C ARG A 40 -19.00 -8.00 -13.48
N ASP A 41 -18.07 -8.84 -13.04
CA ASP A 41 -16.81 -8.94 -13.75
C ASP A 41 -17.18 -9.06 -15.23
N ILE A 42 -16.68 -8.20 -16.10
CA ILE A 42 -16.94 -8.31 -17.55
C ILE A 42 -16.50 -9.70 -18.04
N HIS A 43 -15.58 -10.33 -17.30
CA HIS A 43 -15.13 -11.70 -17.47
C HIS A 43 -16.10 -12.80 -16.98
N GLU A 44 -17.06 -12.49 -16.11
CA GLU A 44 -18.00 -13.47 -15.51
C GLU A 44 -19.39 -13.49 -16.13
N ASP A 45 -19.78 -12.52 -16.97
CA ASP A 45 -21.04 -12.64 -17.71
C ASP A 45 -20.87 -13.64 -18.87
N PRO A 46 -21.60 -14.77 -18.91
CA PRO A 46 -21.49 -15.75 -19.99
C PRO A 46 -21.95 -15.20 -21.35
N ARG A 47 -22.60 -14.01 -21.39
CA ARG A 47 -22.87 -13.28 -22.63
C ARG A 47 -21.66 -12.52 -23.17
N LEU A 48 -20.64 -12.28 -22.35
CA LEU A 48 -19.43 -11.49 -22.66
C LEU A 48 -18.24 -12.35 -23.12
N THR A 49 -18.29 -13.68 -22.93
CA THR A 49 -17.16 -14.58 -23.21
C THR A 49 -17.24 -15.35 -24.53
N ALA A 50 -18.37 -15.32 -25.24
CA ALA A 50 -18.59 -16.11 -26.46
C ALA A 50 -18.98 -15.31 -27.71
N GLU A 51 -19.67 -14.18 -27.55
CA GLU A 51 -20.08 -13.29 -28.64
C GLU A 51 -19.73 -11.88 -28.19
N GLY A 52 -18.83 -11.19 -28.90
CA GLY A 52 -18.46 -9.81 -28.55
C GLY A 52 -19.68 -8.90 -28.44
N TRP A 53 -19.52 -7.75 -27.79
CA TRP A 53 -20.60 -6.79 -27.58
C TRP A 53 -21.34 -6.50 -28.90
N SER A 54 -22.67 -6.47 -28.87
CA SER A 54 -23.38 -5.89 -30.00
C SER A 54 -23.10 -4.37 -30.01
N LEU A 55 -22.88 -3.80 -31.20
CA LEU A 55 -22.68 -2.34 -31.36
C LEU A 55 -23.84 -1.51 -30.77
N ASP A 56 -25.04 -2.08 -30.75
CA ASP A 56 -26.23 -1.48 -30.14
C ASP A 56 -26.11 -1.41 -28.61
N ASP A 57 -25.54 -2.44 -27.98
CA ASP A 57 -25.27 -2.46 -26.53
C ASP A 57 -24.16 -1.46 -26.16
N ALA A 58 -23.06 -1.42 -26.93
CA ALA A 58 -21.97 -0.45 -26.73
C ALA A 58 -22.47 1.00 -26.85
N SER A 59 -23.30 1.28 -27.87
CA SER A 59 -23.87 2.62 -28.10
C SER A 59 -24.76 3.09 -26.95
N SER A 60 -25.50 2.16 -26.32
CA SER A 60 -26.34 2.46 -25.15
C SER A 60 -25.53 2.79 -23.90
N LEU A 61 -24.30 2.25 -23.78
CA LEU A 61 -23.40 2.43 -22.64
C LEU A 61 -22.46 3.64 -22.80
N ARG A 62 -22.36 4.20 -24.01
CA ARG A 62 -21.52 5.36 -24.33
C ARG A 62 -21.67 6.55 -23.36
N PRO A 63 -22.88 7.01 -22.96
CA PRO A 63 -23.00 8.16 -22.06
C PRO A 63 -22.38 7.88 -20.68
N LEU A 64 -22.55 6.65 -20.18
CA LEU A 64 -21.97 6.22 -18.91
C LEU A 64 -20.45 6.07 -19.00
N ALA A 65 -19.93 5.55 -20.12
CA ALA A 65 -18.50 5.44 -20.36
C ALA A 65 -17.82 6.82 -20.36
N LEU A 66 -18.39 7.79 -21.06
CA LEU A 66 -17.88 9.18 -21.07
C LEU A 66 -17.93 9.82 -19.67
N GLU A 67 -18.99 9.58 -18.90
CA GLU A 67 -19.09 10.07 -17.52
C GLU A 67 -17.99 9.48 -16.63
N ARG A 68 -17.73 8.17 -16.73
CA ARG A 68 -16.64 7.51 -15.99
C ARG A 68 -15.28 8.05 -16.41
N ILE A 69 -15.04 8.26 -17.71
CA ILE A 69 -13.77 8.81 -18.18
C ILE A 69 -13.53 10.23 -17.67
N LYS A 70 -14.59 11.01 -17.51
CA LYS A 70 -14.48 12.38 -16.99
C LYS A 70 -14.23 12.41 -15.48
N ASP A 71 -14.89 11.55 -14.73
CA ASP A 71 -14.91 11.61 -13.27
C ASP A 71 -13.76 10.82 -12.63
N LEU A 72 -13.37 9.70 -13.23
CA LEU A 72 -12.32 8.81 -12.70
C LEU A 72 -10.93 9.26 -13.17
N PRO A 73 -9.90 9.10 -12.31
CA PRO A 73 -8.50 9.18 -12.76
C PRO A 73 -8.22 8.21 -13.92
N ASP A 74 -7.11 8.44 -14.61
CA ASP A 74 -6.63 7.52 -15.64
C ASP A 74 -6.26 6.15 -15.04
N SER A 75 -6.35 5.10 -15.87
CA SER A 75 -6.07 3.71 -15.49
C SER A 75 -4.68 3.54 -14.88
N ALA A 76 -3.64 4.18 -15.43
CA ALA A 76 -2.27 4.05 -14.93
C ALA A 76 -2.12 4.63 -13.52
N THR A 77 -2.78 5.76 -13.24
CA THR A 77 -2.82 6.36 -11.90
C THR A 77 -3.53 5.42 -10.90
N LEU A 78 -4.68 4.87 -11.26
CA LEU A 78 -5.43 3.95 -10.39
C LEU A 78 -4.62 2.68 -10.08
N TRP A 79 -3.99 2.07 -11.09
CA TRP A 79 -3.14 0.89 -10.90
C TRP A 79 -1.96 1.17 -9.96
N ARG A 80 -1.25 2.29 -10.14
CA ARG A 80 -0.14 2.67 -9.26
C ARG A 80 -0.59 2.88 -7.81
N ILE A 81 -1.78 3.44 -7.61
CA ILE A 81 -2.34 3.63 -6.25
C ILE A 81 -2.71 2.27 -5.65
N SER A 82 -3.34 1.39 -6.41
CA SER A 82 -3.69 0.04 -5.97
C SER A 82 -2.45 -0.74 -5.54
N GLU A 83 -1.42 -0.79 -6.42
CA GLU A 83 -0.14 -1.45 -6.15
C GLU A 83 0.56 -0.88 -4.90
N HIS A 84 0.48 0.43 -4.70
CA HIS A 84 1.03 1.07 -3.51
C HIS A 84 0.33 0.60 -2.23
N PHE A 85 -1.01 0.53 -2.23
CA PHE A 85 -1.74 -0.01 -1.09
C PHE A 85 -1.46 -1.50 -0.89
N GLU A 86 -1.38 -2.28 -1.98
CA GLU A 86 -1.00 -3.70 -1.91
C GLU A 86 0.35 -3.92 -1.26
N THR A 87 1.35 -3.13 -1.66
CA THR A 87 2.70 -3.19 -1.09
C THR A 87 2.68 -2.85 0.41
N ILE A 88 1.82 -1.92 0.83
CA ILE A 88 1.70 -1.57 2.26
C ILE A 88 1.05 -2.70 3.06
N TRP A 89 -0.10 -3.22 2.63
CA TRP A 89 -0.85 -4.18 3.47
C TRP A 89 -0.22 -5.58 3.44
N ARG A 90 0.43 -5.96 2.33
CA ARG A 90 1.21 -7.21 2.15
C ARG A 90 2.67 -7.09 2.57
N GLY A 91 3.15 -5.88 2.86
CA GLY A 91 4.57 -5.61 3.11
C GLY A 91 5.12 -6.37 4.32
N GLU A 92 6.40 -6.72 4.24
CA GLU A 92 7.12 -7.40 5.31
C GLU A 92 7.46 -6.44 6.46
N PRO A 93 7.57 -6.96 7.70
CA PRO A 93 8.02 -6.18 8.83
C PRO A 93 9.49 -5.77 8.65
N ALA A 94 9.80 -4.51 8.95
CA ALA A 94 11.18 -4.03 9.00
C ALA A 94 11.48 -3.57 10.44
N GLU A 95 12.16 -4.44 11.20
CA GLU A 95 12.44 -4.24 12.63
C GLU A 95 13.02 -2.84 12.93
N ASN A 96 14.03 -2.42 12.18
CA ASN A 96 14.69 -1.13 12.38
C ASN A 96 13.71 0.06 12.25
N ILE A 97 12.80 0.01 11.27
CA ILE A 97 11.81 1.08 11.07
C ILE A 97 10.72 0.99 12.16
N THR A 98 10.25 -0.22 12.48
CA THR A 98 9.30 -0.46 13.57
C THR A 98 9.83 0.10 14.89
N ARG A 99 11.08 -0.19 15.25
CA ARG A 99 11.75 0.38 16.44
C ARG A 99 11.70 1.91 16.45
N ILE A 100 12.12 2.55 15.35
CA ILE A 100 12.11 4.02 15.22
C ILE A 100 10.69 4.59 15.42
N VAL A 101 9.69 3.96 14.81
CA VAL A 101 8.28 4.39 14.92
C VAL A 101 7.79 4.29 16.36
N LEU A 102 8.03 3.16 17.02
CA LEU A 102 7.58 2.93 18.39
C LEU A 102 8.29 3.84 19.39
N SER A 103 9.61 4.02 19.28
CA SER A 103 10.34 4.97 20.13
C SER A 103 9.77 6.39 19.98
N LYS A 104 9.53 6.86 18.74
CA LYS A 104 8.92 8.16 18.50
C LYS A 104 7.50 8.29 19.05
N MET A 105 6.72 7.22 18.99
CA MET A 105 5.39 7.18 19.59
C MET A 105 5.47 7.37 21.10
N LEU A 106 6.36 6.63 21.77
CA LEU A 106 6.54 6.73 23.22
C LEU A 106 7.04 8.11 23.64
N ASP A 107 8.00 8.69 22.92
CA ASP A 107 8.53 10.05 23.17
C ASP A 107 7.43 11.11 23.08
N ALA A 108 6.45 10.91 22.21
CA ALA A 108 5.37 11.85 21.97
C ALA A 108 4.19 11.70 22.95
N ILE A 109 4.09 10.62 23.73
CA ILE A 109 3.04 10.45 24.75
C ILE A 109 3.58 10.93 26.12
N PRO A 110 3.07 12.05 26.67
CA PRO A 110 3.62 12.65 27.88
C PRO A 110 3.62 11.71 29.10
N ASN A 111 2.64 10.80 29.16
CA ASN A 111 2.47 9.84 30.25
C ASN A 111 3.07 8.46 29.94
N ALA A 112 3.69 8.27 28.77
CA ALA A 112 4.36 7.02 28.41
C ALA A 112 5.80 6.99 28.94
N ARG A 113 6.00 7.48 30.17
CA ARG A 113 7.22 7.19 30.94
C ARG A 113 6.98 5.98 31.86
N PRO A 114 6.71 4.75 31.39
CA PRO A 114 6.93 3.58 32.23
C PRO A 114 8.44 3.33 32.35
N ALA A 115 8.82 2.54 33.35
CA ALA A 115 10.19 2.07 33.49
C ALA A 115 10.59 1.26 32.25
N SER A 116 11.61 1.73 31.53
CA SER A 116 12.21 1.12 30.32
C SER A 116 11.37 1.17 29.02
N PRO A 117 11.42 2.30 28.29
CA PRO A 117 10.95 2.39 26.90
C PRO A 117 11.58 1.33 25.99
N ASP A 118 12.85 0.99 26.21
CA ASP A 118 13.58 0.00 25.42
C ASP A 118 12.95 -1.40 25.53
N ALA A 119 12.63 -1.84 26.75
CA ALA A 119 12.00 -3.14 26.97
C ALA A 119 10.61 -3.23 26.33
N TYR A 120 9.85 -2.13 26.33
CA TYR A 120 8.58 -2.07 25.60
C TYR A 120 8.79 -2.21 24.10
N VAL A 121 9.75 -1.47 23.54
CA VAL A 121 10.03 -1.50 22.09
C VAL A 121 10.51 -2.89 21.66
N ASP A 122 11.41 -3.52 22.42
CA ASP A 122 11.87 -4.89 22.15
C ASP A 122 10.69 -5.87 22.12
N ALA A 123 9.87 -5.89 23.18
CA ALA A 123 8.73 -6.80 23.26
C ALA A 123 7.69 -6.53 22.15
N ALA A 124 7.41 -5.26 21.84
CA ALA A 124 6.47 -4.90 20.80
C ALA A 124 6.96 -5.30 19.40
N VAL A 125 8.26 -5.14 19.10
CA VAL A 125 8.85 -5.58 17.83
C VAL A 125 8.72 -7.09 17.66
N ASP A 126 9.06 -7.86 18.68
CA ASP A 126 8.98 -9.33 18.65
C ASP A 126 7.54 -9.80 18.40
N VAL A 127 6.58 -9.24 19.13
CA VAL A 127 5.17 -9.59 18.97
C VAL A 127 4.66 -9.16 17.58
N LEU A 128 4.92 -7.93 17.16
CA LEU A 128 4.43 -7.40 15.88
C LEU A 128 5.06 -8.06 14.65
N ALA A 129 6.24 -8.67 14.78
CA ALA A 129 6.89 -9.42 13.70
C ALA A 129 6.42 -10.89 13.63
N ALA A 130 6.03 -11.48 14.77
CA ALA A 130 5.71 -12.90 14.88
C ALA A 130 4.26 -13.28 14.52
N ILE A 131 3.38 -12.30 14.28
CA ILE A 131 1.96 -12.55 14.02
C ILE A 131 1.72 -13.17 12.65
N GLU A 132 1.02 -14.31 12.62
CA GLU A 132 0.61 -15.03 11.41
C GLU A 132 -0.91 -14.93 11.17
N GLU A 133 -1.50 -13.75 11.32
CA GLU A 133 -2.97 -13.61 11.21
C GLU A 133 -3.53 -13.94 9.81
N GLN A 134 -2.76 -13.74 8.73
CA GLN A 134 -3.19 -14.05 7.37
C GLN A 134 -2.04 -14.64 6.54
N PRO A 135 -1.96 -15.98 6.39
CA PRO A 135 -1.04 -16.59 5.44
C PRO A 135 -1.23 -15.97 4.04
N PRO A 136 -0.15 -15.61 3.31
CA PRO A 136 1.26 -15.89 3.58
C PRO A 136 2.02 -14.79 4.37
N TYR A 137 1.35 -13.75 4.85
CA TYR A 137 2.02 -12.56 5.39
C TYR A 137 2.25 -12.68 6.90
N ARG A 138 3.51 -12.45 7.32
CA ARG A 138 3.90 -12.38 8.73
C ARG A 138 4.08 -10.93 9.17
N GLY A 139 3.68 -10.64 10.41
CA GLY A 139 3.86 -9.36 11.07
C GLY A 139 3.15 -8.19 10.38
N PHE A 140 3.60 -6.96 10.61
CA PHE A 140 3.05 -5.74 9.99
C PHE A 140 4.12 -4.91 9.27
N ALA A 141 3.79 -4.43 8.08
CA ALA A 141 4.63 -3.50 7.34
C ALA A 141 4.83 -2.18 8.12
N PRO A 142 5.98 -1.51 8.00
CA PRO A 142 6.25 -0.26 8.73
C PRO A 142 5.22 0.86 8.53
N PRO A 143 4.62 1.06 7.35
CA PRO A 143 3.57 2.08 7.19
C PRO A 143 2.30 1.76 8.00
N VAL A 144 1.95 0.47 8.16
CA VAL A 144 0.84 0.03 9.02
C VAL A 144 1.14 0.38 10.47
N VAL A 145 2.33 0.02 10.96
CA VAL A 145 2.75 0.35 12.33
C VAL A 145 2.78 1.86 12.55
N ALA A 146 3.28 2.63 11.59
CA ALA A 146 3.33 4.10 11.67
C ALA A 146 1.93 4.74 11.70
N ALA A 147 0.97 4.21 10.94
CA ALA A 147 -0.42 4.67 10.98
C ALA A 147 -1.09 4.29 12.32
N ALA A 148 -0.89 3.05 12.80
CA ALA A 148 -1.39 2.60 14.10
C ALA A 148 -0.81 3.43 15.27
N ALA A 149 0.50 3.70 15.25
CA ALA A 149 1.16 4.56 16.23
C ALA A 149 0.61 6.00 16.22
N ARG A 150 0.37 6.56 15.03
CA ARG A 150 -0.28 7.88 14.90
C ARG A 150 -1.72 7.88 15.41
N GLN A 151 -2.44 6.78 15.23
CA GLN A 151 -3.79 6.62 15.78
C GLN A 151 -3.74 6.55 17.30
N ALA A 152 -2.86 5.71 17.88
CA ALA A 152 -2.63 5.63 19.31
C ALA A 152 -2.32 7.00 19.93
N LEU A 153 -1.45 7.80 19.29
CA LEU A 153 -1.11 9.16 19.73
C LEU A 153 -2.31 10.12 19.78
N ARG A 154 -3.32 9.90 18.94
CA ARG A 154 -4.51 10.76 18.88
C ARG A 154 -5.61 10.30 19.83
N THR A 155 -5.71 8.99 20.10
CA THR A 155 -6.84 8.41 20.82
C THR A 155 -6.50 8.05 22.27
N LEU A 156 -5.24 7.73 22.58
CA LEU A 156 -4.82 7.24 23.88
C LEU A 156 -4.12 8.32 24.71
N LYS A 157 -4.37 8.30 26.01
CA LYS A 157 -3.76 9.23 26.98
C LYS A 157 -2.49 8.67 27.64
N PHE A 158 -2.31 7.36 27.54
CA PHE A 158 -1.23 6.58 28.16
C PHE A 158 -0.53 5.74 27.10
N CYS A 159 0.61 5.15 27.46
CA CYS A 159 1.27 4.16 26.61
C CYS A 159 0.29 3.02 26.29
N PRO A 160 0.05 2.68 25.01
CA PRO A 160 -0.74 1.51 24.67
C PRO A 160 -0.06 0.25 25.20
N SER A 161 -0.85 -0.71 25.68
CA SER A 161 -0.40 -2.09 25.80
C SER A 161 -0.03 -2.64 24.42
N ILE A 162 0.82 -3.67 24.38
CA ILE A 162 1.20 -4.33 23.11
C ILE A 162 -0.05 -4.90 22.40
N ALA A 163 -1.05 -5.35 23.17
CA ALA A 163 -2.33 -5.82 22.64
C ALA A 163 -3.16 -4.68 22.00
N GLU A 164 -3.25 -3.51 22.64
CA GLU A 164 -3.94 -2.36 22.02
C GLU A 164 -3.23 -1.89 20.75
N LEU A 165 -1.90 -1.89 20.75
CA LEU A 165 -1.12 -1.54 19.57
C LEU A 165 -1.31 -2.57 18.44
N HIS A 166 -1.38 -3.85 18.79
CA HIS A 166 -1.70 -4.92 17.86
C HIS A 166 -3.05 -4.70 17.17
N ASP A 167 -4.12 -4.49 17.96
CA ASP A 167 -5.48 -4.31 17.43
C ASP A 167 -5.55 -3.10 16.50
N LEU A 168 -4.85 -2.01 16.85
CA LEU A 168 -4.72 -0.84 15.96
C LEU A 168 -4.00 -1.19 14.64
N CYS A 169 -2.96 -2.03 14.66
CA CYS A 169 -2.29 -2.48 13.44
C CYS A 169 -3.22 -3.35 12.57
N VAL A 170 -4.04 -4.21 13.17
CA VAL A 170 -5.05 -5.02 12.46
C VAL A 170 -6.07 -4.12 11.77
N ASP A 171 -6.65 -3.17 12.50
CA ASP A 171 -7.63 -2.22 11.96
C ASP A 171 -7.06 -1.41 10.80
N VAL A 172 -5.82 -0.90 10.96
CA VAL A 172 -5.14 -0.11 9.93
C VAL A 172 -4.82 -0.96 8.70
N ARG A 173 -4.34 -2.19 8.86
CA ARG A 173 -4.11 -3.11 7.74
C ARG A 173 -5.41 -3.40 7.00
N ALA A 174 -6.50 -3.64 7.71
CA ALA A 174 -7.82 -3.85 7.11
C ALA A 174 -8.28 -2.62 6.32
N ALA A 175 -8.03 -1.42 6.82
CA ALA A 175 -8.31 -0.16 6.11
C ALA A 175 -7.49 -0.03 4.82
N TYR A 176 -6.19 -0.37 4.84
CA TYR A 176 -5.35 -0.40 3.64
C TYR A 176 -5.83 -1.42 2.61
N ARG A 177 -6.18 -2.63 3.04
CA ARG A 177 -6.74 -3.66 2.16
C ARG A 177 -8.06 -3.20 1.53
N ALA A 178 -8.95 -2.61 2.31
CA ALA A 178 -10.21 -2.08 1.79
C ALA A 178 -9.97 -0.95 0.78
N ALA A 179 -9.02 -0.05 1.04
CA ALA A 179 -8.64 1.00 0.10
C ALA A 179 -8.06 0.44 -1.21
N ALA A 180 -7.24 -0.62 -1.16
CA ALA A 180 -6.75 -1.29 -2.37
C ALA A 180 -7.90 -1.83 -3.22
N LEU A 181 -8.85 -2.54 -2.62
CA LEU A 181 -10.03 -3.09 -3.31
C LEU A 181 -10.93 -2.00 -3.91
N ASP A 182 -11.13 -0.89 -3.18
CA ASP A 182 -11.90 0.24 -3.69
C ASP A 182 -11.23 0.86 -4.93
N VAL A 183 -9.89 0.98 -4.94
CA VAL A 183 -9.13 1.50 -6.09
C VAL A 183 -9.13 0.54 -7.27
N GLU A 184 -8.95 -0.75 -7.02
CA GLU A 184 -9.03 -1.81 -8.04
C GLU A 184 -10.41 -1.81 -8.71
N THR A 185 -11.48 -1.68 -7.92
CA THR A 185 -12.84 -1.57 -8.45
C THR A 185 -12.98 -0.36 -9.38
N LEU A 186 -12.43 0.79 -9.01
CA LEU A 186 -12.46 1.98 -9.88
C LEU A 186 -11.58 1.82 -11.13
N ALA A 187 -10.45 1.12 -11.03
CA ALA A 187 -9.59 0.80 -12.16
C ALA A 187 -10.33 -0.05 -13.19
N ASN A 188 -11.03 -1.09 -12.73
CA ASN A 188 -11.85 -1.94 -13.59
C ASN A 188 -12.96 -1.12 -14.26
N LEU A 189 -13.73 -0.34 -13.49
CA LEU A 189 -14.79 0.52 -14.03
C LEU A 189 -14.27 1.53 -15.08
N ARG A 190 -13.04 2.01 -14.92
CA ARG A 190 -12.36 2.89 -15.88
C ARG A 190 -11.96 2.12 -17.13
N SER A 191 -11.33 0.96 -17.00
CA SER A 191 -10.96 0.10 -18.12
C SER A 191 -12.18 -0.35 -18.92
N ASP A 192 -13.30 -0.68 -18.26
CA ASP A 192 -14.57 -0.99 -18.91
C ASP A 192 -15.03 0.16 -19.80
N ALA A 193 -14.98 1.40 -19.28
CA ALA A 193 -15.38 2.58 -20.02
C ALA A 193 -14.47 2.84 -21.23
N GLU A 194 -13.16 2.61 -21.08
CA GLU A 194 -12.18 2.71 -22.17
C GLU A 194 -12.45 1.67 -23.26
N LEU A 195 -12.81 0.43 -22.88
CA LEU A 195 -13.19 -0.62 -23.82
C LEU A 195 -14.46 -0.27 -24.61
N VAL A 196 -15.52 0.22 -23.95
CA VAL A 196 -16.76 0.62 -24.63
C VAL A 196 -16.49 1.67 -25.70
N LEU A 197 -15.69 2.69 -25.37
CA LEU A 197 -15.40 3.76 -26.33
C LEU A 197 -14.49 3.28 -27.46
N LEU A 198 -13.53 2.40 -27.16
CA LEU A 198 -12.69 1.77 -28.18
C LEU A 198 -13.53 0.97 -29.19
N GLU A 199 -14.51 0.18 -28.73
CA GLU A 199 -15.43 -0.59 -29.59
C GLU A 199 -16.28 0.30 -30.49
N LEU A 200 -16.63 1.50 -30.02
CA LEU A 200 -17.35 2.51 -30.80
C LEU A 200 -16.45 3.29 -31.77
N GLY A 201 -15.14 2.98 -31.83
CA GLY A 201 -14.15 3.72 -32.61
C GLY A 201 -13.80 5.09 -32.01
N GLU A 202 -14.23 5.36 -30.78
CA GLU A 202 -13.94 6.55 -30.00
C GLU A 202 -12.75 6.26 -29.08
N GLY A 203 -11.60 5.95 -29.67
CA GLY A 203 -10.36 5.80 -28.89
C GLY A 203 -10.01 7.09 -28.14
N PRO A 204 -9.25 7.00 -27.03
CA PRO A 204 -8.86 8.19 -26.26
C PRO A 204 -8.17 9.20 -27.18
N SER A 205 -8.79 10.38 -27.35
CA SER A 205 -8.23 11.47 -28.17
C SER A 205 -7.11 12.24 -27.47
N ASP A 206 -6.74 11.86 -26.24
CA ASP A 206 -5.73 12.53 -25.45
C ASP A 206 -4.41 11.74 -25.51
N GLY A 207 -3.54 12.18 -26.42
CA GLY A 207 -2.08 12.09 -26.37
C GLY A 207 -1.47 10.89 -25.64
N MET A 208 -1.32 9.76 -26.34
CA MET A 208 -0.05 9.04 -26.27
C MET A 208 1.03 9.98 -26.84
N ASP A 209 1.47 10.94 -26.04
CA ASP A 209 2.85 11.38 -26.14
C ASP A 209 3.66 10.18 -25.61
N ASP A 210 4.15 9.35 -26.52
CA ASP A 210 5.05 8.21 -26.27
C ASP A 210 6.40 8.63 -25.66
N THR A 211 6.44 9.81 -25.04
CA THR A 211 7.44 10.16 -24.05
C THR A 211 7.19 9.31 -22.81
N ILE A 212 7.60 8.04 -22.88
CA ILE A 212 8.08 7.31 -21.71
C ILE A 212 8.98 8.32 -20.99
N PRO A 213 8.63 8.83 -19.80
CA PRO A 213 9.59 9.64 -19.05
C PRO A 213 10.81 8.74 -18.93
N ASP A 214 11.93 9.20 -19.48
CA ASP A 214 13.24 8.58 -19.28
C ASP A 214 13.38 8.42 -17.76
N LEU A 215 13.00 7.23 -17.29
CA LEU A 215 13.15 6.80 -15.92
C LEU A 215 14.64 6.60 -15.81
N GLY A 216 15.32 7.73 -15.61
CA GLY A 216 16.78 7.85 -15.63
C GLY A 216 17.32 6.61 -14.99
N ALA A 217 18.02 5.82 -15.81
CA ALA A 217 18.44 4.47 -15.52
C ALA A 217 18.75 4.37 -14.03
N SER A 218 17.97 3.57 -13.30
CA SER A 218 18.36 3.13 -11.96
C SER A 218 19.83 2.77 -12.06
N PRO A 219 20.76 3.45 -11.34
CA PRO A 219 22.13 3.00 -11.32
C PRO A 219 22.10 1.62 -10.69
N SER A 220 22.16 0.61 -11.56
CA SER A 220 22.39 -0.78 -11.23
C SER A 220 23.84 -0.89 -10.76
N ASN A 221 24.12 -0.33 -9.57
CA ASN A 221 25.28 -0.71 -8.78
C ASN A 221 24.88 -1.90 -7.90
N CYS A 222 24.57 -3.01 -8.56
CA CYS A 222 24.83 -4.33 -8.02
C CYS A 222 26.22 -4.75 -8.51
N GLU A 223 27.26 -3.99 -8.14
CA GLU A 223 28.60 -4.58 -8.11
C GLU A 223 28.60 -5.58 -6.96
N ALA A 224 28.55 -6.86 -7.35
CA ALA A 224 28.84 -7.97 -6.48
C ALA A 224 30.25 -7.77 -5.91
N VAL A 225 30.31 -7.25 -4.67
CA VAL A 225 31.53 -7.31 -3.87
C VAL A 225 31.76 -8.79 -3.56
N SER A 226 32.64 -9.39 -4.36
CA SER A 226 33.20 -10.71 -4.10
C SER A 226 33.80 -10.72 -2.69
N PRO A 227 33.52 -11.74 -1.86
CA PRO A 227 34.20 -11.87 -0.58
C PRO A 227 35.68 -12.18 -0.84
N GLN A 228 36.56 -11.20 -0.61
CA GLN A 228 37.97 -11.48 -0.44
C GLN A 228 38.16 -12.20 0.89
N SER A 229 38.45 -13.50 0.78
CA SER A 229 38.99 -14.33 1.83
C SER A 229 40.34 -13.77 2.29
N ASP A 230 40.34 -13.03 3.39
CA ASP A 230 41.58 -12.61 4.03
C ASP A 230 42.00 -13.65 5.09
N GLN A 231 43.05 -14.40 4.76
CA GLN A 231 43.72 -15.34 5.65
C GLN A 231 44.54 -14.54 6.67
N GLY A 232 43.91 -14.10 7.75
CA GLY A 232 44.58 -13.54 8.91
C GLY A 232 44.88 -14.62 9.95
N SER A 233 46.07 -15.23 9.88
CA SER A 233 46.59 -16.09 10.93
C SER A 233 46.77 -15.27 12.23
N HIS A 234 46.11 -15.69 13.31
CA HIS A 234 46.40 -15.21 14.66
C HIS A 234 47.05 -16.33 15.47
N GLY A 235 48.35 -16.14 15.67
CA GLY A 235 49.21 -17.01 16.44
C GLY A 235 48.80 -17.05 17.91
N TYR A 236 48.79 -18.25 18.45
CA TYR A 236 48.72 -18.52 19.88
C TYR A 236 50.02 -18.05 20.55
N GLY A 237 49.99 -16.87 21.16
CA GLY A 237 51.01 -16.43 22.10
C GLY A 237 50.76 -17.04 23.48
N LYS A 238 51.39 -18.18 23.76
CA LYS A 238 51.65 -18.65 25.13
C LYS A 238 52.49 -17.59 25.86
N LYS A 239 51.99 -17.04 26.96
CA LYS A 239 52.83 -16.42 27.99
C LYS A 239 52.61 -17.15 29.30
N ASP A 240 53.64 -17.91 29.65
CA ASP A 240 53.93 -18.32 31.01
C ASP A 240 54.13 -17.08 31.90
N ALA A 241 53.54 -17.10 33.08
CA ALA A 241 54.00 -16.29 34.21
C ALA A 241 53.78 -17.07 35.50
N ARG A 242 54.89 -17.61 36.00
CA ARG A 242 55.09 -18.03 37.38
C ARG A 242 55.12 -16.77 38.26
N HIS A 243 54.56 -16.86 39.46
CA HIS A 243 55.06 -16.26 40.70
C HIS A 243 54.42 -17.07 41.84
N GLU A 244 55.23 -17.90 42.50
CA GLU A 244 55.82 -17.64 43.84
C GLU A 244 54.84 -17.91 44.97
#